data_AF-A0A4R7NXA4-F1
#
_entry.id   AF-A0A4R7NXA4-F1
#
_cell.length_a   1.000
_cell.length_b   1.000
_cell.length_c   1.000
_cell.angle_alpha   90.00
_cell.angle_beta   90.00
_cell.angle_gamma   90.00
#
_symmetry.space_group_name_H-M   'P 1'
#
loop_
_entity.id
_entity.type
_entity.pdbx_description
1 polymer ?
#
loop_
_entity_poly.entity_id
_entity_poly.type
_entity_poly.pdbx_seq_one_letter_code
_entity_poly.pdbx_strand_id
1 'polypeptide(L)'
;MTNRIATVRKHKRRDRLEDNRFLMDFAEKAGRLALKRHQERGETVFYEHNGRLLRHAPGHNPEVVDVLEKPNFDLREYLCRD
;
A
#
# COMPACT_ATOMS: atom_id res chain seq x y z
N MET A 1 -11.92 -33.81 22.34
CA MET A 1 -11.07 -33.63 21.14
C MET A 1 -10.13 -32.47 21.41
N THR A 2 -8.84 -32.76 21.61
CA THR A 2 -7.82 -31.76 21.93
C THR A 2 -7.35 -31.08 20.65
N ASN A 3 -7.77 -29.83 20.43
CA ASN A 3 -7.28 -29.00 19.33
C ASN A 3 -5.78 -28.78 19.50
N ARG A 4 -4.97 -29.50 18.70
CA ARG A 4 -3.53 -29.25 18.57
C ARG A 4 -3.37 -27.96 17.77
N ILE A 5 -3.18 -26.83 18.45
CA ILE A 5 -2.78 -25.59 17.80
C ILE A 5 -1.36 -25.83 17.27
N ALA A 6 -1.22 -25.95 15.95
CA ALA A 6 0.08 -26.05 15.30
C ALA A 6 0.80 -24.70 15.48
N THR A 7 1.83 -24.68 16.31
CA THR A 7 2.66 -23.48 16.51
C THR A 7 3.51 -23.25 15.27
N VAL A 8 3.03 -22.41 14.35
CA VAL A 8 3.82 -21.97 13.19
C VAL A 8 4.94 -21.05 13.69
N ARG A 9 6.17 -21.56 13.74
CA ARG A 9 7.35 -20.73 14.00
C ARG A 9 7.68 -19.96 12.72
N LYS A 10 7.63 -18.62 12.78
CA LYS A 10 8.11 -17.77 11.69
C LYS A 10 9.58 -18.10 11.42
N HIS A 11 9.93 -18.28 10.15
CA HIS A 11 11.31 -18.56 9.75
C HIS A 11 12.23 -17.40 10.15
N LYS A 12 13.51 -17.70 10.39
CA LYS A 12 14.50 -16.66 10.67
C LYS A 12 14.67 -15.82 9.40
N ARG A 13 14.33 -14.54 9.49
CA ARG A 13 14.44 -13.58 8.38
C ARG A 13 15.89 -13.52 7.89
N ARG A 14 16.11 -13.67 6.59
CA ARG A 14 17.44 -13.57 5.97
C ARG A 14 17.67 -12.22 5.31
N ASP A 15 16.58 -11.60 4.83
CA ASP A 15 16.57 -10.30 4.16
C ASP A 15 15.61 -9.32 4.88
N ARG A 16 15.87 -8.01 4.73
CA ARG A 16 14.95 -6.94 5.13
C ARG A 16 13.63 -7.00 4.36
N LEU A 17 13.64 -7.48 3.12
CA LEU A 17 12.45 -7.70 2.31
C LEU A 17 11.52 -8.79 2.88
N GLU A 18 12.01 -9.63 3.81
CA GLU A 18 11.16 -10.57 4.55
C GLU A 18 10.51 -9.95 5.80
N ASP A 19 10.80 -8.67 6.09
CA ASP A 19 10.17 -7.93 7.17
C ASP A 19 9.04 -7.04 6.67
N ASN A 20 7.80 -7.44 6.98
CA ASN A 20 6.61 -6.63 6.69
C ASN A 20 6.74 -5.18 7.18
N ARG A 21 7.36 -4.92 8.33
CA ARG A 21 7.55 -3.53 8.80
C ARG A 21 8.43 -2.72 7.85
N PHE A 22 9.51 -3.33 7.37
CA PHE A 22 10.38 -2.72 6.38
C PHE A 22 9.65 -2.53 5.05
N LEU A 23 8.89 -3.53 4.58
CA LEU A 23 8.13 -3.42 3.34
C LEU A 23 7.10 -2.28 3.39
N MET A 24 6.40 -2.12 4.51
CA MET A 24 5.43 -1.02 4.68
C MET A 24 6.11 0.35 4.63
N ASP A 25 7.21 0.53 5.39
CA ASP A 25 7.99 1.77 5.40
C ASP A 25 8.63 2.06 4.02
N PHE A 26 9.13 1.02 3.35
CA PHE A 26 9.69 1.12 2.00
C PHE A 26 8.64 1.56 0.98
N ALA A 27 7.46 0.94 1.00
CA ALA A 27 6.36 1.30 0.09
C ALA A 27 5.91 2.75 0.30
N GLU A 28 5.76 3.18 1.54
CA GLU A 28 5.41 4.57 1.88
C GLU A 28 6.44 5.57 1.36
N LYS A 29 7.73 5.30 1.59
CA LYS A 29 8.84 6.16 1.12
C LYS A 29 8.94 6.19 -0.40
N ALA A 30 8.82 5.04 -1.05
CA ALA A 30 8.87 4.93 -2.51
C ALA A 30 7.74 5.74 -3.17
N GLY A 31 6.51 5.63 -2.64
CA GLY A 31 5.37 6.40 -3.11
C GLY A 31 5.58 7.91 -2.98
N ARG A 32 6.04 8.39 -1.81
CA ARG A 32 6.37 9.81 -1.60
C ARG A 32 7.46 10.30 -2.55
N LEU A 33 8.51 9.51 -2.74
CA LEU A 33 9.62 9.87 -3.63
C LEU A 33 9.17 9.96 -5.09
N ALA A 34 8.32 9.04 -5.54
CA ALA A 34 7.76 9.07 -6.89
C ALA A 34 6.95 10.35 -7.11
N LEU A 35 6.02 10.68 -6.20
CA LEU A 35 5.22 11.91 -6.27
C LEU A 35 6.10 13.16 -6.33
N LYS A 36 7.11 13.24 -5.46
CA LYS A 36 8.06 14.36 -5.44
C LYS A 36 8.78 14.52 -6.78
N ARG A 37 9.29 13.43 -7.36
CA ARG A 37 10.00 13.46 -8.65
C ARG A 37 9.12 13.94 -9.80
N HIS A 38 7.85 13.54 -9.83
CA HIS A 38 6.92 13.99 -10.86
C HIS A 38 6.56 15.48 -10.70
N GLN A 39 6.38 15.96 -9.47
CA GLN A 39 6.17 17.38 -9.20
C GLN A 39 7.37 18.24 -9.61
N GLU A 40 8.59 17.79 -9.30
CA GLU A 40 9.84 18.46 -9.70
C GLU A 40 9.98 18.56 -11.23
N ARG A 41 9.35 17.64 -11.98
CA ARG A 41 9.31 17.65 -13.44
C ARG A 41 8.20 18.52 -14.04
N GLY A 42 7.32 19.09 -13.22
CA GLY A 42 6.18 19.86 -13.69
C GLY A 42 5.04 19.00 -14.25
N GLU A 43 4.97 17.72 -13.87
CA GLU A 43 3.92 16.81 -14.33
C GLU A 43 2.73 16.82 -13.35
N THR A 44 1.51 16.73 -13.88
CA THR A 44 0.32 16.50 -13.05
C THR A 44 0.18 15.01 -12.79
N VAL A 45 0.02 14.64 -11.52
CA VAL A 45 -0.08 13.23 -11.10
C VAL A 45 -1.46 12.94 -10.52
N PHE A 46 -1.99 11.77 -10.84
CA PHE A 46 -3.18 11.22 -10.19
C PHE A 46 -2.79 10.02 -9.34
N TYR A 47 -3.25 9.96 -8.10
CA TYR A 47 -2.98 8.84 -7.21
C TYR A 47 -4.11 8.62 -6.22
N GLU A 48 -4.22 7.39 -5.71
CA GLU A 48 -5.16 7.06 -4.66
C GLU A 48 -4.57 7.32 -3.28
N HIS A 49 -5.36 7.91 -2.39
CA HIS A 49 -5.04 8.03 -0.98
C HIS A 49 -6.31 7.85 -0.13
N ASN A 50 -6.30 6.86 0.78
CA ASN A 50 -7.43 6.55 1.67
C ASN A 50 -8.77 6.40 0.93
N GLY A 51 -8.79 5.68 -0.19
CA GLY A 51 -9.99 5.48 -1.01
C GLY A 51 -10.45 6.74 -1.74
N ARG A 52 -9.61 7.75 -1.90
CA ARG A 52 -9.90 8.96 -2.71
C ARG A 52 -8.90 9.07 -3.84
N LEU A 53 -9.39 9.37 -5.03
CA LEU A 53 -8.55 9.74 -6.16
C LEU A 53 -8.16 11.21 -6.00
N LEU A 54 -6.86 11.47 -5.85
CA LEU A 54 -6.29 12.80 -5.76
C LEU A 54 -5.62 13.18 -7.08
N ARG A 55 -5.80 14.44 -7.50
CA ARG A 55 -4.99 15.10 -8.53
C ARG A 55 -4.01 16.03 -7.85
N HIS A 56 -2.76 16.00 -8.27
CA HIS A 56 -1.72 16.88 -7.77
C HIS A 56 -1.03 17.56 -8.95
N ALA A 57 -1.36 18.83 -9.15
CA ALA A 57 -0.71 19.69 -10.14
C ALA A 57 0.58 20.32 -9.54
N PRO A 58 1.61 20.58 -10.34
CA PRO A 58 2.86 21.17 -9.85
C PRO A 58 2.62 22.49 -9.11
N GLY A 59 3.17 22.64 -7.91
CA GLY A 59 3.06 23.87 -7.12
C GLY A 59 1.69 24.11 -6.47
N HIS A 60 0.76 23.17 -6.57
CA HIS A 60 -0.57 23.26 -5.97
C HIS A 60 -0.78 22.15 -4.94
N ASN A 61 -1.73 22.36 -4.02
CA ASN A 61 -2.12 21.31 -3.08
C ASN A 61 -2.89 20.19 -3.80
N PRO A 62 -2.87 18.94 -3.29
CA PRO A 62 -3.67 17.86 -3.84
C PRO A 62 -5.17 18.17 -3.75
N GLU A 63 -5.89 17.87 -4.82
CA GLU A 63 -7.34 18.04 -4.93
C GLU A 63 -8.02 16.68 -5.05
N VAL A 64 -9.16 16.51 -4.37
CA VAL A 64 -9.98 15.30 -4.51
C VAL A 64 -10.73 15.38 -5.83
N VAL A 65 -10.44 14.43 -6.73
CA VAL A 65 -11.14 14.27 -8.01
C VAL A 65 -12.36 13.38 -7.82
N ASP A 66 -12.20 12.31 -7.04
CA ASP A 66 -13.24 11.31 -6.86
C ASP A 66 -13.07 10.54 -5.54
N VAL A 67 -14.15 9.89 -5.08
CA VAL A 67 -14.15 8.93 -3.99
C VAL A 67 -14.24 7.54 -4.60
N LEU A 68 -13.19 6.74 -4.42
CA LEU A 68 -13.14 5.37 -4.89
C LEU A 68 -13.90 4.48 -3.92
N GLU A 69 -15.13 4.12 -4.26
CA GLU A 69 -15.85 3.04 -3.59
C GLU A 69 -15.20 1.71 -3.95
N LYS A 70 -14.18 1.32 -3.18
CA LYS A 70 -13.61 -0.02 -3.29
C LYS A 70 -14.37 -0.99 -2.39
N PRO A 71 -14.78 -2.15 -2.91
CA PRO A 71 -15.27 -3.22 -2.05
C PRO A 71 -14.15 -3.59 -1.07
N ASN A 72 -14.52 -3.86 0.18
CA ASN A 72 -13.55 -4.39 1.16
C ASN A 72 -12.91 -5.64 0.58
N PHE A 73 -11.57 -5.66 0.54
CA PHE A 73 -10.84 -6.84 0.12
C PHE A 73 -10.86 -7.86 1.25
N ASP A 74 -11.67 -8.90 1.12
CA ASP A 74 -11.65 -10.03 2.05
C ASP A 74 -10.46 -10.94 1.73
N LEU A 75 -9.41 -10.81 2.56
CA LEU A 75 -8.20 -11.61 2.43
C LEU A 75 -8.48 -13.11 2.60
N ARG A 76 -9.47 -13.47 3.42
CA ARG A 76 -9.86 -14.86 3.67
C ARG A 76 -10.57 -15.43 2.45
N GLU A 77 -11.51 -14.68 1.88
CA GLU A 77 -12.17 -15.09 0.63
C GLU A 77 -11.14 -15.27 -0.49
N TYR A 78 -10.19 -14.34 -0.64
CA TYR A 78 -9.18 -14.41 -1.68
C TYR A 78 -8.24 -15.61 -1.54
N LEU A 79 -7.77 -15.91 -0.32
CA LEU A 79 -6.83 -17.00 -0.06
C LEU A 79 -7.48 -18.39 0.02
N CYS A 80 -8.80 -18.45 0.24
CA CYS A 80 -9.57 -19.70 0.32
C CYS A 80 -10.42 -19.98 -0.92
N ARG A 81 -10.14 -19.32 -2.05
CA ARG A 81 -10.66 -19.76 -3.35
C ARG A 81 -9.89 -21.01 -3.78
N ASP A 82 -10.56 -22.15 -3.67
CA ASP A 82 -10.17 -23.41 -4.31
C ASP A 82 -10.34 -23.33 -5.83
#